data_AF-A0AAP5QRE2-F1
#
_entry.id   AF-A0AAP5QRE2-F1
#
_cell.length_a   1.000
_cell.length_b   1.000
_cell.length_c   1.000
_cell.angle_alpha   90.00
_cell.angle_beta   90.00
_cell.angle_gamma   90.00
#
_symmetry.space_group_name_H-M   'P 1'
#
loop_
_entity.id
_entity.type
_entity.pdbx_description
1 polymer ?
#
loop_
_entity_poly.entity_id
_entity_poly.type
_entity_poly.pdbx_seq_one_letter_code
_entity_poly.pdbx_strand_id
1 'polypeptide(L)' 'MSKKETETADIIKCPHCNHLMEYVDYIVFGDMSGEFEMDCEKCKKRFNVEFYSIYYFASNKLEIGE' A
#
# COMPACT_ATOMS: atom_id res chain seq x y z
N MET A 1 10.41 4.86 -27.67
CA MET A 1 10.23 3.79 -26.66
C MET A 1 10.55 4.41 -25.31
N SER A 2 9.55 4.84 -24.54
CA SER A 2 9.77 5.46 -23.24
C SER A 2 9.04 4.68 -22.17
N LYS A 3 9.79 4.40 -21.11
CA LYS A 3 9.59 3.46 -20.01
C LYS A 3 8.12 3.36 -19.56
N LYS A 4 7.58 2.13 -19.57
CA LYS A 4 6.38 1.80 -18.79
C LYS A 4 6.76 1.95 -17.32
N GLU A 5 6.38 3.06 -16.71
CA GLU A 5 6.23 3.12 -15.26
C GLU A 5 5.25 1.99 -14.92
N THR A 6 5.75 0.93 -14.32
CA THR A 6 4.90 -0.13 -13.79
C THR A 6 4.13 0.49 -12.65
N GLU A 7 2.87 0.83 -12.89
CA GLU A 7 1.90 1.20 -11.86
C GLU A 7 1.90 0.08 -10.81
N THR A 8 2.65 0.28 -9.73
CA THR A 8 2.62 -0.59 -8.56
C THR A 8 1.33 -0.24 -7.82
N ALA A 9 0.31 -1.08 -7.99
CA ALA A 9 -0.86 -1.02 -7.14
C ALA A 9 -0.53 -1.70 -5.81
N ASP A 10 -0.83 -1.03 -4.71
CA ASP A 10 -0.84 -1.64 -3.40
C ASP A 10 -2.10 -2.52 -3.30
N ILE A 11 -1.92 -3.84 -3.16
CA ILE A 11 -3.00 -4.83 -3.20
C ILE A 11 -2.73 -5.92 -2.17
N ILE A 12 -3.77 -6.32 -1.45
CA ILE A 12 -3.69 -7.40 -0.47
C ILE A 12 -3.90 -8.72 -1.19
N LYS A 13 -2.95 -9.64 -1.00
CA LYS A 13 -3.07 -11.02 -1.49
C LYS A 13 -3.53 -11.93 -0.38
N CYS A 14 -4.71 -12.55 -0.55
CA CYS A 14 -5.23 -13.52 0.39
C CYS A 14 -4.25 -14.71 0.54
N PRO A 15 -3.79 -15.04 1.76
CA PRO A 15 -2.83 -16.13 1.99
C PRO A 15 -3.43 -17.51 1.76
N HIS A 16 -4.76 -17.63 1.76
CA HIS A 16 -5.44 -18.93 1.62
C HIS A 16 -5.79 -19.30 0.17
N CYS A 17 -6.10 -18.33 -0.68
CA CYS A 17 -6.58 -18.59 -2.04
C CYS A 17 -5.91 -17.72 -3.12
N ASN A 18 -4.93 -16.90 -2.75
CA ASN A 18 -4.17 -16.02 -3.64
C ASN A 18 -5.00 -14.98 -4.41
N HIS A 19 -6.25 -14.73 -3.98
CA HIS A 19 -7.07 -13.67 -4.53
C HIS A 19 -6.52 -12.29 -4.13
N LEU A 20 -6.55 -11.33 -5.05
CA LEU A 20 -6.08 -9.96 -4.85
C LEU A 20 -7.27 -9.06 -4.48
N MET A 21 -7.12 -8.23 -3.46
CA MET A 21 -8.17 -7.41 -2.87
C MET A 21 -7.63 -6.02 -2.54
N GLU A 22 -8.48 -5.01 -2.61
CA GLU A 22 -8.13 -3.64 -2.21
C GLU A 22 -8.14 -3.49 -0.68
N TYR A 23 -7.44 -2.47 -0.18
CA TYR A 23 -7.25 -2.22 1.25
C TYR A 23 -7.78 -0.85 1.72
N VAL A 24 -8.37 -0.08 0.81
CA VAL A 24 -8.72 1.34 0.99
C VAL A 24 -9.63 1.63 2.19
N ASP A 25 -10.49 0.68 2.57
CA ASP A 25 -11.42 0.86 3.69
C ASP A 25 -10.78 0.61 5.08
N TYR A 26 -9.57 0.05 5.12
CA TYR A 26 -8.90 -0.38 6.35
C TYR A 26 -7.76 0.54 6.81
N ILE A 27 -7.29 1.43 5.94
CA ILE A 27 -6.16 2.33 6.22
C ILE A 27 -6.64 3.79 6.15
N VAL A 28 -6.38 4.56 7.21
CA VAL A 28 -6.79 5.97 7.29
C VAL A 28 -5.61 6.88 6.94
N PHE A 29 -5.91 8.05 6.36
CA PHE A 29 -4.90 9.07 6.07
C PHE A 29 -4.13 9.46 7.34
N GLY A 30 -2.83 9.20 7.36
CA GLY A 30 -1.95 9.45 8.50
C GLY A 30 -1.35 8.16 9.09
N ASP A 31 -1.87 6.99 8.75
CA ASP A 31 -1.34 5.71 9.23
C ASP A 31 0.01 5.40 8.56
N MET A 32 1.08 5.42 9.36
CA MET A 32 2.43 5.05 8.91
C MET A 32 2.64 3.53 8.91
N SER A 33 1.90 2.82 9.76
CA SER A 33 1.90 1.35 9.88
C SER A 33 0.73 0.91 10.75
N GLY A 34 0.31 -0.34 10.64
CA GLY A 34 -0.73 -0.90 11.51
C GLY A 34 -1.04 -2.36 11.20
N GLU A 35 -2.00 -2.89 11.95
CA GLU A 35 -2.55 -4.24 11.77
C GLU A 35 -4.07 -4.19 11.70
N PHE A 36 -4.66 -5.02 10.85
CA PHE A 36 -6.12 -5.23 10.81
C PHE A 36 -6.46 -6.64 10.37
N GLU A 37 -7.69 -7.06 10.63
CA GLU A 37 -8.21 -8.34 10.16
C GLU A 37 -9.29 -8.13 9.11
N MET A 38 -9.27 -8.96 8.07
CA MET A 38 -10.27 -8.93 7.01
C MET A 38 -10.67 -10.34 6.56
N ASP A 39 -11.86 -10.45 5.98
CA ASP A 39 -12.34 -11.68 5.36
C ASP A 39 -12.06 -11.65 3.86
N CYS A 40 -11.52 -12.74 3.31
CA CYS A 40 -11.32 -12.81 1.87
C CYS A 40 -12.66 -12.82 1.12
N GLU A 41 -12.85 -11.91 0.16
CA GLU A 41 -14.07 -11.82 -0.64
C GLU A 41 -14.42 -13.12 -1.38
N LYS A 42 -13.40 -13.88 -1.79
CA LYS A 42 -13.54 -15.12 -2.55
C LYS A 42 -13.72 -16.36 -1.66
N CYS A 43 -12.79 -16.62 -0.75
CA CYS A 43 -12.80 -17.86 0.04
C CYS A 43 -13.42 -17.72 1.43
N LYS A 44 -13.83 -16.50 1.82
CA LYS A 44 -14.49 -16.17 3.09
C LYS A 44 -13.69 -16.54 4.35
N LYS A 45 -12.39 -16.80 4.21
CA LYS A 45 -11.49 -17.05 5.35
C LYS A 45 -10.96 -15.72 5.87
N ARG A 46 -10.97 -15.56 7.19
CA ARG A 46 -10.39 -14.44 7.92
C ARG A 46 -8.87 -14.56 7.99
N PHE A 47 -8.16 -13.45 7.83
CA PHE A 47 -6.71 -13.38 8.01
C PHE A 47 -6.30 -11.99 8.51
N ASN A 48 -5.14 -11.92 9.16
CA ASN A 48 -4.54 -10.67 9.64
C ASN A 48 -3.63 -10.07 8.54
N VAL A 49 -3.62 -8.75 8.47
CA VAL A 49 -2.81 -7.95 7.56
C VAL A 49 -2.02 -6.94 8.38
N GLU A 50 -0.70 -6.99 8.22
CA GLU A 50 0.23 -5.98 8.71
C GLU A 50 0.64 -5.09 7.54
N PHE A 51 0.59 -3.77 7.72
CA PHE A 51 0.97 -2.81 6.69
C PHE A 51 1.94 -1.77 7.24
N TYR A 52 2.72 -1.19 6.33
CA TYR A 52 3.57 -0.03 6.57
C TYR A 52 3.66 0.81 5.29
N SER A 53 3.78 2.12 5.47
CA SER A 53 3.86 3.10 4.38
C SER A 53 5.32 3.45 4.10
N ILE A 54 5.73 3.46 2.83
CA ILE A 54 7.06 3.89 2.39
C ILE A 54 6.94 5.22 1.65
N TYR A 55 7.58 6.27 2.17
CA TYR A 55 7.60 7.58 1.53
C TYR A 55 9.00 7.90 1.00
N TYR A 56 9.07 8.32 -0.26
CA TYR A 56 10.30 8.82 -0.88
C TYR A 56 10.17 10.32 -1.12
N PHE A 57 11.07 11.10 -0.50
CA PHE A 57 11.17 12.53 -0.72
C PHE A 57 12.47 12.84 -1.48
N ALA A 58 12.36 13.66 -2.52
CA ALA A 58 13.50 14.27 -3.19
C ALA A 58 13.39 15.79 -3.02
N SER A 59 14.47 16.42 -2.58
CA SER A 59 14.57 17.88 -2.48
C SER A 59 15.78 18.39 -3.24
N ASN A 60 15.68 19.61 -3.75
CA ASN A 60 16.79 20.33 -4.36
C ASN A 60 17.19 21.49 -3.45
N LYS A 61 18.49 21.76 -3.35
CA LYS A 61 18.99 22.95 -2.64
C LYS A 61 18.64 24.20 -3.47
N LEU A 62 18.02 25.19 -2.85
CA LEU A 62 17.85 26.53 -3.42
C LEU A 62 18.91 27.45 -2.82
N GLU A 63 19.70 28.11 -3.68
CA GLU A 63 20.60 29.18 -3.24
C GLU A 63 19.80 30.48 -3.23
N ILE A 64 19.55 31.02 -2.03
CA ILE A 64 18.92 32.33 -1.86
C ILE A 64 20.08 33.33 -1.76
N GLY A 65 20.24 34.18 -2.76
CA GLY A 65 21.23 35.25 -2.75
C GLY A 65 20.88 36.31 -1.71
N GLU A 66 21.90 36.79 -0.98
CA GLU A 66 21.82 37.88 0.00
C GLU A 66 21.46 39.24 -0.62
#